data_AF-A0A1Q5KGL1-F1
#
_entry.id   AF-A0A1Q5KGL1-F1
#
_cell.length_a   1.000
_cell.length_b   1.000
_cell.length_c   1.000
_cell.angle_alpha   90.00
_cell.angle_beta   90.00
_cell.angle_gamma   90.00
#
_symmetry.space_group_name_H-M   'P 1'
#
loop_
_entity.id
_entity.type
_entity.pdbx_description
1 polymer ?
#
loop_
_entity_poly.entity_id
_entity_poly.type
_entity_poly.pdbx_seq_one_letter_code
_entity_poly.pdbx_strand_id
1 'polypeptide(L)'
;MRRATILLAIVCLAVGAVGCSKSYDEKAKDCATALTDRTGGDSADKPTVSEAEERVDAFDKTLADMVRQGYESVASDAYDKAGQKTEEGGKSRPKACEPLSKHDYTALLMAKSLDGLGWTGTGGEFDKLKMMEGLRD
;
A
#
# COMPACT_ATOMS: atom_id res chain seq x y z
N MET A 1 20.64 -63.93 6.22
CA MET A 1 19.93 -62.76 5.64
C MET A 1 20.85 -62.16 4.55
N ARG A 2 20.75 -62.59 3.28
CA ARG A 2 20.06 -61.94 2.15
C ARG A 2 20.35 -60.42 2.00
N ARG A 3 21.23 -60.11 1.03
CA ARG A 3 21.31 -58.99 0.05
C ARG A 3 20.78 -57.59 0.46
N ALA A 4 21.58 -56.53 0.26
CA ALA A 4 21.50 -55.66 -0.94
C ALA A 4 22.33 -54.36 -0.79
N THR A 5 23.29 -54.19 -1.70
CA THR A 5 23.97 -52.95 -2.09
C THR A 5 22.98 -52.04 -2.82
N ILE A 6 22.85 -50.75 -2.46
CA ILE A 6 22.54 -49.66 -3.42
C ILE A 6 23.23 -48.37 -2.96
N LEU A 7 24.31 -48.00 -3.66
CA LEU A 7 24.74 -46.62 -3.84
C LEU A 7 23.67 -45.93 -4.70
N LEU A 8 23.15 -44.78 -4.26
CA LEU A 8 22.51 -43.84 -5.18
C LEU A 8 22.97 -42.41 -4.84
N ALA A 9 24.04 -42.01 -5.52
CA ALA A 9 24.35 -40.62 -5.75
C ALA A 9 23.27 -40.03 -6.66
N ILE A 10 22.61 -38.96 -6.21
CA ILE A 10 21.85 -38.07 -7.10
C ILE A 10 22.61 -36.75 -7.15
N VAL A 11 23.41 -36.63 -8.22
CA VAL A 11 23.85 -35.37 -8.78
C VAL A 11 22.61 -34.71 -9.40
N CYS A 12 22.13 -33.62 -8.83
CA CYS A 12 21.32 -32.67 -9.59
C CYS A 12 22.28 -31.67 -10.24
N LEU A 13 22.47 -31.91 -11.54
CA LEU A 13 23.13 -31.05 -12.51
C LEU A 13 22.56 -29.63 -12.46
N ALA A 14 23.44 -28.67 -12.74
CA ALA A 14 23.11 -27.31 -13.07
C ALA A 14 22.00 -27.23 -14.14
N VAL A 15 21.06 -26.32 -13.96
CA VAL A 15 20.41 -25.43 -14.97
C VAL A 15 19.17 -24.83 -14.30
N GLY A 16 19.12 -23.50 -14.28
CA GLY A 16 18.00 -22.72 -13.78
C GLY A 16 18.41 -21.86 -12.60
N ALA A 17 18.89 -20.66 -12.88
CA ALA A 17 18.56 -19.55 -12.00
C ALA A 17 17.02 -19.44 -12.02
N VAL A 18 16.35 -20.21 -11.18
CA VAL A 18 14.98 -19.91 -10.76
C VAL A 18 15.18 -18.65 -9.94
N GLY A 19 15.26 -17.50 -10.62
CA GLY A 19 15.33 -16.22 -9.95
C GLY A 19 14.14 -16.21 -9.01
N CYS A 20 14.40 -16.17 -7.70
CA CYS A 20 13.34 -16.10 -6.70
C CYS A 20 12.54 -14.83 -7.00
N SER A 21 11.49 -14.98 -7.80
CA SER A 21 10.56 -13.92 -8.11
C SER A 21 9.93 -13.50 -6.80
N LYS A 22 10.10 -12.22 -6.45
CA LYS A 22 9.46 -11.63 -5.26
C LYS A 22 7.98 -12.00 -5.22
N SER A 23 7.48 -12.28 -4.02
CA SER A 23 6.05 -12.46 -3.79
C SER A 23 5.30 -11.18 -4.16
N TYR A 24 3.98 -11.29 -4.29
CA TYR A 24 3.14 -10.13 -4.59
C TYR A 24 3.27 -9.04 -3.52
N ASP A 25 3.26 -9.43 -2.24
CA ASP A 25 3.40 -8.52 -1.11
C ASP A 25 4.75 -7.81 -1.10
N GLU A 26 5.83 -8.49 -1.46
CA GLU A 26 7.15 -7.85 -1.54
C GLU A 26 7.20 -6.82 -2.68
N LYS A 27 6.49 -7.05 -3.79
CA LYS A 27 6.33 -6.04 -4.85
C LYS A 27 5.47 -4.85 -4.38
N ALA A 28 4.42 -5.11 -3.60
CA ALA A 28 3.58 -4.07 -3.02
C ALA A 28 4.38 -3.18 -2.05
N LYS A 29 5.20 -3.79 -1.18
CA LYS A 29 6.10 -3.07 -0.25
C LYS A 29 7.17 -2.26 -0.98
N ASP A 30 7.75 -2.80 -2.05
CA ASP A 30 8.69 -2.06 -2.91
C ASP A 30 8.01 -0.82 -3.54
N CYS A 31 6.77 -0.99 -4.01
CA CYS A 31 5.96 0.11 -4.54
C CYS A 31 5.66 1.15 -3.45
N ALA A 32 5.19 0.74 -2.27
CA ALA A 32 4.91 1.62 -1.14
C ALA A 32 6.14 2.44 -0.72
N THR A 33 7.32 1.80 -0.71
CA THR A 33 8.59 2.47 -0.45
C THR A 33 8.85 3.55 -1.49
N ALA A 34 8.68 3.25 -2.78
CA ALA A 34 8.87 4.22 -3.86
C ALA A 34 7.84 5.37 -3.88
N LEU A 35 6.68 5.16 -3.25
CA LEU A 35 5.63 6.17 -3.09
C LEU A 35 5.88 7.11 -1.91
N THR A 36 6.64 6.68 -0.90
CA THR A 36 6.91 7.47 0.32
C THR A 36 7.49 8.85 0.00
N ASP A 37 8.53 8.92 -0.83
CA ASP A 37 9.16 10.20 -1.20
C ASP A 37 8.22 11.15 -1.96
N ARG A 38 7.14 10.62 -2.53
CA ARG A 38 6.21 11.35 -3.40
C ARG A 38 5.00 11.84 -2.64
N THR A 39 4.57 11.08 -1.64
CA THR A 39 3.46 11.44 -0.78
C THR A 39 3.93 12.10 0.51
N GLY A 40 5.20 11.99 0.89
CA GLY A 40 5.72 12.53 2.14
C GLY A 40 5.27 11.76 3.38
N GLY A 41 4.90 10.49 3.21
CA GLY A 41 4.51 9.59 4.31
C GLY A 41 5.70 9.03 5.09
N ASP A 42 5.42 8.20 6.09
CA ASP A 42 6.46 7.49 6.85
C ASP A 42 7.12 6.41 5.97
N SER A 43 8.46 6.40 5.94
CA SER A 43 9.27 5.39 5.26
C SER A 43 9.19 4.00 5.88
N ALA A 44 8.78 3.92 7.16
CA ALA A 44 8.51 2.66 7.85
C ALA A 44 7.17 2.05 7.44
N ASP A 45 6.19 2.86 7.00
CA ASP A 45 4.88 2.40 6.54
C ASP A 45 4.98 1.81 5.13
N LYS A 46 5.03 0.48 5.06
CA LYS A 46 5.13 -0.33 3.84
C LYS A 46 3.96 -1.32 3.78
N PRO A 47 2.72 -0.83 3.56
CA PRO A 47 1.55 -1.69 3.54
C PRO A 47 1.60 -2.67 2.37
N THR A 48 1.04 -3.85 2.59
CA THR A 48 0.56 -4.73 1.53
C THR A 48 -0.63 -4.09 0.80
N VAL A 49 -1.07 -4.69 -0.31
CA VAL A 49 -2.26 -4.21 -1.03
C VAL A 49 -3.50 -4.31 -0.14
N SER A 50 -3.69 -5.40 0.58
CA SER A 50 -4.86 -5.59 1.45
C SER A 50 -4.90 -4.57 2.60
N GLU A 51 -3.77 -4.28 3.25
CA GLU A 51 -3.70 -3.23 4.29
C GLU A 51 -4.00 -1.83 3.71
N ALA A 52 -3.54 -1.56 2.48
CA ALA A 52 -3.85 -0.31 1.79
C ALA A 52 -5.34 -0.19 1.44
N GLU A 53 -5.96 -1.28 0.97
CA GLU A 53 -7.41 -1.32 0.71
C GLU A 53 -8.22 -1.11 1.98
N GLU A 54 -7.84 -1.75 3.09
CA GLU A 54 -8.49 -1.54 4.39
C GLU A 54 -8.41 -0.08 4.85
N ARG A 55 -7.27 0.58 4.64
CA ARG A 55 -7.08 2.00 4.95
C ARG A 55 -7.99 2.89 4.11
N VAL A 56 -8.09 2.62 2.81
CA VAL A 56 -8.94 3.38 1.88
C VAL A 56 -10.42 3.15 2.18
N ASP A 57 -10.83 1.91 2.46
CA ASP A 57 -12.21 1.58 2.84
C ASP A 57 -12.61 2.25 4.17
N ALA A 58 -11.70 2.32 5.14
CA ALA A 58 -11.94 3.04 6.39
C ALA A 58 -12.12 4.56 6.17
N PHE A 59 -11.35 5.15 5.25
CA PHE A 59 -11.52 6.54 4.83
C PHE A 59 -12.88 6.76 4.15
N ASP A 60 -13.23 5.95 3.16
CA ASP A 60 -14.49 6.06 2.41
C ASP A 60 -15.72 5.90 3.33
N LYS A 61 -15.69 4.92 4.24
CA LYS A 61 -16.74 4.74 5.26
C LYS A 61 -16.88 5.97 6.15
N THR A 62 -15.76 6.58 6.55
CA THR A 62 -15.75 7.79 7.36
C THR A 62 -16.38 8.96 6.62
N LEU A 63 -16.03 9.17 5.35
CA LEU A 63 -16.65 10.20 4.51
C LEU A 63 -18.16 9.98 4.37
N ALA A 64 -18.59 8.75 4.08
CA ALA A 64 -20.00 8.40 3.98
C ALA A 64 -20.77 8.69 5.28
N ASP A 65 -20.19 8.37 6.43
CA ASP A 65 -20.78 8.64 7.74
C ASP A 65 -20.83 10.13 8.07
N MET A 66 -19.84 10.91 7.64
CA MET A 66 -19.86 12.37 7.77
C MET A 66 -20.99 12.99 6.94
N VAL A 67 -21.16 12.57 5.69
CA VAL A 67 -22.27 13.00 4.84
C VAL A 67 -23.62 12.66 5.50
N ARG A 68 -23.79 11.43 6.00
CA ARG A 68 -25.03 11.02 6.71
C ARG A 68 -25.33 11.87 7.94
N GLN A 69 -24.31 12.39 8.60
CA GLN A 69 -24.43 13.24 9.79
C GLN A 69 -24.59 14.74 9.45
N GLY A 70 -24.66 15.10 8.17
CA GLY A 70 -24.81 16.48 7.71
C GLY A 70 -23.49 17.27 7.61
N TYR A 71 -22.34 16.60 7.67
CA TYR A 71 -21.02 17.20 7.48
C TYR A 71 -20.52 17.08 6.03
N GLU A 72 -21.42 17.26 5.05
CA GLU A 72 -21.12 17.08 3.62
C GLU A 72 -19.95 17.95 3.15
N SER A 73 -19.90 19.23 3.55
CA SER A 73 -18.80 20.12 3.16
C SER A 73 -17.46 19.62 3.68
N VAL A 74 -17.39 19.17 4.93
CA VAL A 74 -16.14 18.67 5.53
C VAL A 74 -15.72 17.35 4.88
N ALA A 75 -16.67 16.49 4.52
CA ALA A 75 -16.38 15.25 3.80
C ALA A 75 -15.85 15.55 2.37
N SER A 76 -16.41 16.56 1.70
CA SER A 76 -15.90 17.02 0.40
C SER A 76 -14.47 17.56 0.54
N ASP A 77 -14.20 18.41 1.53
CA ASP A 77 -12.87 18.98 1.76
C ASP A 77 -11.83 17.87 2.04
N ALA A 78 -12.20 16.85 2.81
CA ALA A 78 -11.37 15.67 3.04
C ALA A 78 -11.08 14.89 1.76
N TYR A 79 -12.12 14.64 0.96
CA TYR A 79 -12.00 13.94 -0.32
C TYR A 79 -11.08 14.69 -1.28
N ASP A 80 -11.28 16.00 -1.43
CA ASP A 80 -10.51 16.85 -2.33
C ASP A 80 -9.04 16.94 -1.89
N LYS A 81 -8.77 17.10 -0.59
CA LYS A 81 -7.38 17.14 -0.07
C LYS A 81 -6.66 15.81 -0.25
N ALA A 82 -7.33 14.68 -0.04
CA ALA A 82 -6.78 13.36 -0.32
C ALA A 82 -6.57 13.12 -1.81
N GLY A 83 -7.52 13.55 -2.64
CA GLY A 83 -7.45 13.50 -4.10
C GLY A 83 -6.26 14.28 -4.65
N GLN A 84 -6.10 15.54 -4.24
CA GLN A 84 -4.96 16.38 -4.62
C GLN A 84 -3.64 15.72 -4.26
N LYS A 85 -3.51 15.21 -3.02
CA LYS A 85 -2.28 14.54 -2.57
C LYS A 85 -1.98 13.29 -3.41
N THR A 86 -3.01 12.51 -3.74
CA THR A 86 -2.93 11.31 -4.57
C THR A 86 -2.51 11.65 -5.99
N GLU A 87 -3.08 12.69 -6.58
CA GLU A 87 -2.69 13.18 -7.91
C GLU A 87 -1.24 13.65 -7.92
N GLU A 88 -0.82 14.41 -6.91
CA GLU A 88 0.57 14.87 -6.77
C GLU A 88 1.56 13.71 -6.69
N GLY A 89 1.29 12.71 -5.84
CA GLY A 89 2.11 11.51 -5.71
C GLY A 89 2.05 10.59 -6.95
N GLY A 90 0.97 10.68 -7.72
CA GLY A 90 0.64 9.81 -8.86
C GLY A 90 1.08 10.33 -10.24
N LYS A 91 1.65 11.54 -10.35
CA LYS A 91 2.04 12.17 -11.65
C LYS A 91 2.88 11.30 -12.57
N SER A 92 3.57 10.29 -12.04
CA SER A 92 4.14 9.20 -12.82
C SER A 92 4.10 7.92 -12.00
N ARG A 93 3.82 6.77 -12.61
CA ARG A 93 3.88 5.50 -11.88
C ARG A 93 5.35 5.11 -11.65
N PRO A 94 5.81 4.83 -10.41
CA PRO A 94 7.17 4.35 -10.17
C PRO A 94 7.41 2.98 -10.81
N LYS A 95 8.64 2.72 -11.25
CA LYS A 95 9.03 1.41 -11.82
C LYS A 95 8.78 0.25 -10.85
N ALA A 96 9.03 0.46 -9.56
CA ALA A 96 8.75 -0.53 -8.51
C ALA A 96 7.27 -0.93 -8.44
N CYS A 97 6.37 -0.05 -8.89
CA CYS A 97 4.94 -0.30 -8.92
C CYS A 97 4.47 -0.97 -10.21
N GLU A 98 5.25 -1.01 -11.31
CA GLU A 98 4.85 -1.59 -12.61
C GLU A 98 4.21 -2.99 -12.52
N PRO A 99 4.70 -3.91 -11.67
CA PRO A 99 4.15 -5.27 -11.59
C PRO A 99 2.74 -5.38 -11.00
N LEU A 100 2.23 -4.31 -10.38
CA LEU A 100 0.91 -4.32 -9.72
C LEU A 100 -0.22 -4.09 -10.72
N SER A 101 -1.45 -4.44 -10.34
CA SER A 101 -2.62 -3.97 -11.11
C SER A 101 -2.80 -2.45 -10.97
N LYS A 102 -3.56 -1.83 -11.87
CA LYS A 102 -3.90 -0.40 -11.73
C LYS A 102 -4.65 -0.14 -10.42
N HIS A 103 -5.58 -1.03 -10.08
CA HIS A 103 -6.39 -0.94 -8.86
C HIS A 103 -5.49 -0.95 -7.62
N ASP A 104 -4.60 -1.93 -7.52
CA ASP A 104 -3.76 -2.11 -6.34
C ASP A 104 -2.72 -1.01 -6.21
N TYR A 105 -2.22 -0.50 -7.35
CA TYR A 105 -1.40 0.71 -7.38
C TYR A 105 -2.16 1.92 -6.84
N THR A 106 -3.42 2.13 -7.28
CA THR A 106 -4.25 3.24 -6.79
C THR A 106 -4.52 3.11 -5.29
N ALA A 107 -4.82 1.91 -4.80
CA ALA A 107 -5.03 1.66 -3.37
C ALA A 107 -3.78 2.02 -2.55
N LEU A 108 -2.59 1.55 -2.98
CA LEU A 108 -1.32 1.90 -2.32
C LEU A 108 -1.01 3.40 -2.39
N LEU A 109 -1.24 4.03 -3.54
CA LEU A 109 -1.02 5.47 -3.72
C LEU A 109 -1.93 6.29 -2.81
N MET A 110 -3.22 5.96 -2.74
CA MET A 110 -4.17 6.61 -1.85
C MET A 110 -3.78 6.38 -0.39
N ALA A 111 -3.47 5.13 -0.01
CA ALA A 111 -3.05 4.79 1.34
C ALA A 111 -1.79 5.54 1.80
N LYS A 112 -0.78 5.68 0.91
CA LYS A 112 0.42 6.49 1.18
C LYS A 112 0.15 7.99 1.13
N SER A 113 -0.89 8.44 0.43
CA SER A 113 -1.29 9.84 0.40
C SER A 113 -1.99 10.25 1.69
N LEU A 114 -2.87 9.40 2.23
CA LEU A 114 -3.46 9.56 3.56
C LEU A 114 -2.37 9.63 4.64
N ASP A 115 -1.38 8.74 4.56
CA ASP A 115 -0.20 8.74 5.43
C ASP A 115 0.63 10.03 5.29
N GLY A 116 0.88 10.47 4.06
CA GLY A 116 1.58 11.71 3.75
C GLY A 116 0.80 13.00 4.06
N LEU A 117 -0.48 12.90 4.39
CA LEU A 117 -1.30 13.97 4.97
C LEU A 117 -1.27 13.93 6.51
N GLY A 118 -0.63 12.92 7.10
CA GLY A 118 -0.61 12.69 8.53
C GLY A 118 -1.92 12.10 9.06
N TRP A 119 -2.79 11.56 8.20
CA TRP A 119 -4.12 11.05 8.58
C TRP A 119 -4.12 9.59 9.02
N THR A 120 -2.94 9.03 9.30
CA THR A 120 -2.74 7.66 9.74
C THR A 120 -2.24 7.59 11.18
N GLY A 121 -2.64 6.55 11.90
CA GLY A 121 -2.15 6.20 13.23
C GLY A 121 -0.76 5.55 13.20
N THR A 122 -0.29 5.12 14.37
CA THR A 122 1.06 4.54 14.55
C THR A 122 1.25 3.21 13.82
N GLY A 123 0.16 2.49 13.50
CA GLY A 123 0.19 1.26 12.70
C GLY A 123 -0.17 1.49 11.23
N GLY A 124 -0.30 2.74 10.80
CA GLY A 124 -0.76 3.07 9.45
C GLY A 124 -2.28 2.92 9.27
N GLU A 125 -3.06 2.62 10.30
CA GLU A 125 -4.51 2.65 10.22
C GLU A 125 -5.02 4.07 9.93
N PHE A 126 -6.12 4.21 9.20
CA PHE A 126 -6.73 5.52 8.99
C PHE A 126 -7.24 6.10 10.32
N ASP A 127 -6.91 7.36 10.61
CA ASP A 127 -7.27 8.08 11.84
C ASP A 127 -8.12 9.31 11.50
N LYS A 128 -9.42 9.21 11.80
CA LYS A 128 -10.37 10.30 11.60
C LYS A 128 -10.00 11.56 12.38
N LEU A 129 -9.47 11.44 13.60
CA LEU A 129 -9.15 12.61 14.42
C LEU A 129 -8.00 13.38 13.78
N LYS A 130 -6.96 12.70 13.31
CA LYS A 130 -5.87 13.34 12.58
C LYS A 130 -6.30 13.94 11.25
N MET A 131 -7.23 13.30 10.53
CA MET A 131 -7.85 13.91 9.35
C MET A 131 -8.52 15.23 9.70
N MET A 132 -9.36 15.24 10.75
CA MET A 132 -10.07 16.45 11.17
C MET A 132 -9.13 17.55 11.67
N GLU A 133 -8.02 17.19 12.32
CA GLU A 133 -6.95 18.13 12.69
C GLU A 133 -6.29 18.72 11.44
N GLY A 134 -5.87 17.85 10.51
CA GLY A 134 -5.21 18.28 9.27
C GLY A 134 -6.08 19.06 8.30
N LEU A 135 -7.41 19.05 8.44
CA LEU A 135 -8.32 19.91 7.67
C LEU A 135 -8.43 21.34 8.22
N ARG A 136 -7.98 21.58 9.45
CA ARG A 136 -8.04 22.90 10.10
C ARG A 136 -6.81 23.75 9.84
N ASP A 137 -5.75 23.13 9.34
CA ASP A 137 -4.46 23.73 8.94
C ASP A 137 -4.43 24.05 7.43
#